data_AF-A0AAV3UM42-F1
#
_entry.id   AF-A0AAV3UM42-F1
#
_cell.length_a   1.000
_cell.length_b   1.000
_cell.length_c   1.000
_cell.angle_alpha   90.00
_cell.angle_beta   90.00
_cell.angle_gamma   90.00
#
_symmetry.space_group_name_H-M   'P 1'
#
loop_
_entity.id
_entity.type
_entity.pdbx_description
1 polymer ?
#
loop_
_entity_poly.entity_id
_entity_poly.type
_entity_poly.pdbx_seq_one_letter_code
_entity_poly.pdbx_strand_id
1 'polypeptide(L)'
;MARELALHEYSHMARNEQSHPSHTQSTAEALFLAFAGKSVERRKLTHCYQIANHMKDIYADDITLQVGPSDKLVAFLESELATAVADRPTHPRGRRMTATTDPEMTAVNAAFALALVERHDLVPRDHRLYDLARTASRDAPTVNVQGFKYRFLSLDDDPDESEYRKALVDAAEEYVLGSNDSGQAAD
;
A
#
# COMPACT_ATOMS: atom_id res chain seq x y z
N MET A 1 -15.71 8.43 -11.13
CA MET A 1 -15.44 7.45 -10.08
C MET A 1 -16.57 6.45 -9.88
N ALA A 2 -17.86 6.80 -9.87
CA ALA A 2 -18.90 5.80 -9.56
C ALA A 2 -18.87 4.52 -10.42
N ARG A 3 -18.65 4.65 -11.75
CA ARG A 3 -18.54 3.48 -12.64
C ARG A 3 -17.23 2.73 -12.45
N GLU A 4 -16.13 3.46 -12.31
CA GLU A 4 -14.79 2.89 -12.15
C GLU A 4 -14.68 2.13 -10.82
N LEU A 5 -15.24 2.69 -9.75
CA LEU A 5 -15.37 2.06 -8.44
C LEU A 5 -16.23 0.80 -8.52
N ALA A 6 -17.38 0.85 -9.21
CA ALA A 6 -18.20 -0.35 -9.37
C ALA A 6 -17.44 -1.49 -10.08
N LEU A 7 -16.61 -1.17 -11.10
CA LEU A 7 -15.77 -2.16 -11.75
C LEU A 7 -14.70 -2.74 -10.81
N HIS A 8 -14.10 -1.90 -9.96
CA HIS A 8 -13.17 -2.34 -8.92
C HIS A 8 -13.84 -3.33 -7.94
N GLU A 9 -15.01 -2.98 -7.41
CA GLU A 9 -15.75 -3.87 -6.50
C GLU A 9 -16.17 -5.19 -7.18
N TYR A 10 -16.61 -5.15 -8.44
CA TYR A 10 -16.91 -6.37 -9.19
C TYR A 10 -15.66 -7.21 -9.45
N SER A 11 -14.50 -6.59 -9.60
CA SER A 11 -13.23 -7.30 -9.77
C SER A 11 -12.82 -8.05 -8.51
N HIS A 12 -13.08 -7.50 -7.32
CA HIS A 12 -12.95 -8.24 -6.07
C HIS A 12 -13.88 -9.47 -6.03
N MET A 13 -15.14 -9.30 -6.43
CA MET A 13 -16.10 -10.42 -6.50
C MET A 13 -15.61 -11.49 -7.47
N ALA A 14 -15.13 -11.11 -8.65
CA ALA A 14 -14.60 -12.03 -9.64
C ALA A 14 -13.41 -12.84 -9.12
N ARG A 15 -12.43 -12.20 -8.48
CA ARG A 15 -11.28 -12.90 -7.87
C ARG A 15 -11.72 -13.84 -6.75
N ASN A 16 -12.71 -13.45 -5.95
CA ASN A 16 -13.29 -14.31 -4.92
C ASN A 16 -14.01 -15.53 -5.52
N GLU A 17 -14.82 -15.35 -6.56
CA GLU A 17 -15.52 -16.44 -7.28
C GLU A 17 -14.54 -17.42 -7.94
N GLN A 18 -13.41 -16.91 -8.43
CA GLN A 18 -12.30 -17.71 -8.96
C GLN A 18 -11.49 -18.44 -7.89
N SER A 19 -11.79 -18.21 -6.60
CA SER A 19 -11.01 -18.70 -5.47
C SER A 19 -9.53 -18.27 -5.52
N HIS A 20 -9.25 -17.13 -6.14
CA HIS A 20 -7.89 -16.63 -6.30
C HIS A 20 -7.26 -16.36 -4.93
N PRO A 21 -6.01 -16.79 -4.66
CA PRO A 21 -5.40 -16.69 -3.32
C PRO A 21 -5.42 -15.30 -2.71
N SER A 22 -5.34 -14.25 -3.53
CA SER A 22 -5.46 -12.88 -3.03
C SER A 22 -6.76 -12.60 -2.27
N HIS A 23 -7.85 -13.27 -2.63
CA HIS A 23 -9.19 -13.05 -2.06
C HIS A 23 -9.64 -14.17 -1.11
N THR A 24 -8.98 -15.32 -1.12
CA THR A 24 -9.31 -16.45 -0.24
C THR A 24 -8.33 -16.63 0.92
N GLN A 25 -7.06 -16.21 0.78
CA GLN A 25 -6.06 -16.34 1.84
C GLN A 25 -6.40 -15.44 3.04
N SER A 26 -6.31 -16.01 4.24
CA SER A 26 -6.53 -15.28 5.50
C SER A 26 -5.38 -14.33 5.80
N THR A 27 -5.69 -13.02 5.85
CA THR A 27 -4.77 -12.00 6.35
C THR A 27 -4.40 -12.28 7.82
N ALA A 28 -5.36 -12.68 8.65
CA ALA A 28 -5.12 -12.96 10.06
C ALA A 28 -4.13 -14.11 10.27
N GLU A 29 -4.20 -15.14 9.43
CA GLU A 29 -3.24 -16.25 9.44
C GLU A 29 -1.84 -15.76 9.06
N ALA A 30 -1.71 -15.01 7.96
CA ALA A 30 -0.41 -14.48 7.54
C ALA A 30 0.22 -13.59 8.63
N LEU A 31 -0.56 -12.72 9.28
CA LEU A 31 -0.07 -11.89 10.38
C LEU A 31 0.28 -12.70 11.62
N PHE A 32 -0.45 -13.78 11.91
CA PHE A 32 -0.09 -14.70 12.98
C PHE A 32 1.27 -15.38 12.71
N LEU A 33 1.51 -15.83 11.47
CA LEU A 33 2.78 -16.42 11.07
C LEU A 33 3.94 -15.42 11.14
N ALA A 34 3.73 -14.20 10.64
CA ALA A 34 4.74 -13.13 10.65
C ALA A 34 5.18 -12.72 12.07
N PHE A 35 4.26 -12.75 13.02
CA PHE A 35 4.47 -12.16 14.35
C PHE A 35 4.37 -13.15 15.50
N ALA A 36 4.39 -14.46 15.23
CA ALA A 36 4.41 -15.48 16.26
C ALA A 36 5.55 -15.23 17.27
N GLY A 37 5.20 -15.02 18.54
CA GLY A 37 6.16 -14.74 19.61
C GLY A 37 6.71 -13.31 19.66
N LYS A 38 6.21 -12.39 18.82
CA LYS A 38 6.64 -10.97 18.78
C LYS A 38 5.55 -10.06 19.39
N SER A 39 5.96 -8.97 20.04
CA SER A 39 5.06 -7.90 20.45
C SER A 39 4.98 -6.86 19.35
N VAL A 40 3.78 -6.60 18.82
CA VAL A 40 3.54 -5.62 17.75
C VAL A 40 2.60 -4.54 18.26
N GLU A 41 2.93 -3.28 17.98
CA GLU A 41 2.05 -2.17 18.32
C GLU A 41 0.70 -2.30 17.61
N ARG A 42 -0.39 -2.04 18.32
CA ARG A 42 -1.75 -2.14 17.76
C ARG A 42 -1.94 -1.27 16.52
N ARG A 43 -1.31 -0.09 16.47
CA ARG A 43 -1.33 0.80 15.30
C ARG A 43 -0.71 0.12 14.07
N LYS A 44 0.49 -0.46 14.22
CA LYS A 44 1.19 -1.19 13.17
C LYS A 44 0.40 -2.41 12.69
N LEU A 45 -0.30 -3.11 13.59
CA LEU A 45 -1.18 -4.21 13.22
C LEU A 45 -2.33 -3.76 12.31
N THR A 46 -2.98 -2.63 12.62
CA THR A 46 -4.02 -2.04 11.74
C THR A 46 -3.44 -1.70 10.36
N HIS A 47 -2.25 -1.13 10.31
CA HIS A 47 -1.56 -0.81 9.05
C HIS A 47 -1.25 -2.07 8.23
N CYS A 48 -0.91 -3.19 8.87
CA CYS A 48 -0.70 -4.46 8.16
C CYS A 48 -1.97 -4.96 7.46
N TYR A 49 -3.16 -4.76 8.05
CA TYR A 49 -4.42 -5.05 7.36
C TYR A 49 -4.65 -4.12 6.16
N GLN A 50 -4.26 -2.85 6.25
CA GLN A 50 -4.34 -1.93 5.12
C GLN A 50 -3.37 -2.31 3.99
N ILE A 51 -2.14 -2.71 4.33
CA ILE A 51 -1.16 -3.26 3.36
C ILE A 51 -1.72 -4.51 2.69
N ALA A 52 -2.33 -5.41 3.45
CA ALA A 52 -2.96 -6.60 2.89
C ALA A 52 -4.11 -6.26 1.94
N ASN A 53 -4.88 -5.20 2.23
CA ASN A 53 -5.90 -4.71 1.31
C ASN A 53 -5.27 -4.14 0.03
N HIS A 54 -4.22 -3.32 0.12
CA HIS A 54 -3.49 -2.86 -1.08
C HIS A 54 -3.03 -4.01 -1.97
N MET A 55 -2.54 -5.09 -1.36
CA MET A 55 -2.16 -6.29 -2.12
C MET A 55 -3.36 -6.91 -2.84
N LYS A 56 -4.55 -6.97 -2.21
CA LYS A 56 -5.79 -7.45 -2.86
C LYS A 56 -6.22 -6.53 -3.99
N ASP A 57 -6.15 -5.23 -3.74
CA ASP A 57 -6.58 -4.18 -4.66
C ASP A 57 -5.76 -4.23 -5.95
N ILE A 58 -4.45 -4.56 -5.90
CA ILE A 58 -3.64 -4.77 -7.11
C ILE A 58 -4.28 -5.84 -8.02
N TYR A 59 -4.68 -6.99 -7.49
CA TYR A 59 -5.28 -8.05 -8.30
C TYR A 59 -6.68 -7.70 -8.83
N ALA A 60 -7.42 -6.84 -8.12
CA ALA A 60 -8.72 -6.34 -8.57
C ALA A 60 -8.56 -5.23 -9.61
N ASP A 61 -7.58 -4.35 -9.43
CA ASP A 61 -7.25 -3.29 -10.37
C ASP A 61 -6.66 -3.83 -11.66
N ASP A 62 -5.92 -4.95 -11.62
CA ASP A 62 -5.48 -5.68 -12.82
C ASP A 62 -6.65 -5.98 -13.76
N ILE A 63 -7.77 -6.46 -13.22
CA ILE A 63 -9.00 -6.73 -13.99
C ILE A 63 -9.67 -5.41 -14.39
N THR A 64 -9.81 -4.48 -13.44
CA THR A 64 -10.50 -3.20 -13.65
C THR A 64 -9.87 -2.41 -14.79
N LEU A 65 -8.54 -2.38 -14.86
CA LEU A 65 -7.77 -1.66 -15.87
C LEU A 65 -7.74 -2.37 -17.22
N GLN A 66 -7.99 -3.69 -17.27
CA GLN A 66 -8.18 -4.40 -18.54
C GLN A 66 -9.51 -4.07 -19.22
N VAL A 67 -10.54 -3.68 -18.45
CA VAL A 67 -11.92 -3.53 -18.98
C VAL A 67 -12.49 -2.11 -18.87
N GLY A 68 -11.80 -1.20 -18.19
CA GLY A 68 -12.24 0.17 -17.89
C GLY A 68 -11.23 1.24 -18.28
N PRO A 69 -11.65 2.51 -18.37
CA PRO A 69 -10.74 3.63 -18.63
C PRO A 69 -9.83 3.90 -17.41
N SER A 70 -8.55 4.15 -17.64
CA SER A 70 -7.53 4.33 -16.59
C SER A 70 -7.33 5.79 -16.13
N ASP A 71 -7.65 6.78 -16.95
CA ASP A 71 -7.34 8.20 -16.70
C ASP A 71 -7.88 8.72 -15.34
N LYS A 72 -9.09 8.27 -14.97
CA LYS A 72 -9.73 8.72 -13.73
C LYS A 72 -9.11 8.10 -12.49
N LEU A 73 -8.55 6.90 -12.59
CA LEU A 73 -7.82 6.26 -11.50
C LEU A 73 -6.54 7.05 -11.21
N VAL A 74 -5.78 7.40 -12.25
CA VAL A 74 -4.55 8.20 -12.10
C VAL A 74 -4.86 9.54 -11.43
N ALA A 75 -5.90 10.25 -11.90
CA ALA A 75 -6.31 11.53 -11.31
C ALA A 75 -6.77 11.37 -9.84
N PHE A 76 -7.45 10.28 -9.51
CA PHE A 76 -7.86 9.97 -8.14
C PHE A 76 -6.64 9.70 -7.23
N LEU A 77 -5.70 8.85 -7.67
CA LEU A 77 -4.46 8.57 -6.92
C LEU A 77 -3.63 9.84 -6.68
N GLU A 78 -3.50 10.70 -7.69
CA GLU A 78 -2.81 11.98 -7.54
C GLU A 78 -3.50 12.88 -6.51
N SER A 79 -4.83 12.99 -6.58
CA SER A 79 -5.62 13.83 -5.68
C SER A 79 -5.56 13.35 -4.22
N GLU A 80 -5.73 12.05 -3.99
CA GLU A 80 -5.66 11.46 -2.64
C GLU A 80 -4.27 11.62 -2.04
N LEU A 81 -3.22 11.31 -2.82
CA LEU A 81 -1.85 11.43 -2.32
C LEU A 81 -1.45 12.89 -2.08
N ALA A 82 -1.87 13.81 -2.96
CA ALA A 82 -1.64 15.24 -2.76
C ALA A 82 -2.33 15.75 -1.50
N THR A 83 -3.56 15.31 -1.24
CA THR A 83 -4.30 15.66 -0.02
C THR A 83 -3.61 15.13 1.23
N ALA A 84 -3.22 13.86 1.23
CA ALA A 84 -2.52 13.21 2.34
C ALA A 84 -1.17 13.87 2.65
N VAL A 85 -0.42 14.24 1.60
CA VAL A 85 0.86 14.97 1.73
C VAL A 85 0.65 16.41 2.20
N ALA A 86 -0.47 17.06 1.85
CA ALA A 86 -0.78 18.40 2.31
C ALA A 86 -1.23 18.45 3.78
N ASP A 87 -1.85 17.38 4.30
CA ASP A 87 -2.28 17.21 5.69
C ASP A 87 -1.11 16.94 6.67
N ARG A 88 0.02 17.64 6.47
CA ARG A 88 1.19 17.53 7.35
C ARG A 88 0.90 18.14 8.71
N PRO A 89 1.34 17.49 9.81
CA PRO A 89 1.29 18.10 11.12
C PRO A 89 2.27 19.29 11.12
N THR A 90 1.75 20.51 11.07
CA THR A 90 2.59 21.69 11.28
C THR A 90 3.02 21.71 12.75
N HIS A 91 4.31 21.92 12.99
CA HIS A 91 4.83 22.29 14.30
C HIS A 91 5.03 23.81 14.38
N PRO A 92 3.97 24.63 14.51
CA PRO A 92 4.17 25.99 14.97
C PRO A 92 4.65 25.91 16.43
N ARG A 93 5.69 26.67 16.76
CA ARG A 93 6.24 26.75 18.13
C ARG A 93 5.10 26.88 19.15
N GLY A 94 4.84 25.81 19.91
CA GLY A 94 3.91 25.82 21.04
C GLY A 94 2.57 25.10 20.87
N ARG A 95 2.22 24.50 19.72
CA ARG A 95 1.00 23.66 19.63
C ARG A 95 1.16 22.55 18.59
N ARG A 96 1.13 21.27 19.02
CA ARG A 96 0.97 20.13 18.11
C ARG A 96 -0.44 20.21 17.53
N MET A 97 -0.55 20.45 16.23
CA MET A 97 -1.72 20.00 15.46
C MET A 97 -1.38 18.58 14.99
N THR A 98 -2.09 17.58 15.49
CA THR A 98 -1.97 16.20 15.04
C THR A 98 -2.46 16.12 13.60
N ALA A 99 -1.70 15.50 12.71
CA ALA A 99 -2.16 15.19 11.36
C ALA A 99 -3.39 14.28 11.44
N THR A 100 -4.33 14.45 10.51
CA THR A 100 -5.44 13.50 10.38
C THR A 100 -4.95 12.20 9.74
N THR A 101 -3.95 12.33 8.86
CA THR A 101 -3.37 11.23 8.10
C THR A 101 -2.09 10.70 8.75
N ASP A 102 -1.91 9.38 8.80
CA ASP A 102 -0.70 8.75 9.34
C ASP A 102 0.43 8.78 8.29
N PRO A 103 1.57 9.47 8.54
CA PRO A 103 2.63 9.60 7.55
C PRO A 103 3.19 8.27 7.05
N GLU A 104 3.26 7.24 7.91
CA GLU A 104 3.79 5.94 7.51
C GLU A 104 2.85 5.26 6.52
N MET A 105 1.53 5.37 6.71
CA MET A 105 0.57 4.84 5.74
C MET A 105 0.47 5.68 4.49
N THR A 106 0.63 7.00 4.56
CA THR A 106 0.75 7.85 3.37
C THR A 106 1.91 7.40 2.49
N ALA A 107 3.04 7.02 3.09
CA ALA A 107 4.20 6.50 2.37
C ALA A 107 3.94 5.13 1.71
N VAL A 108 3.22 4.22 2.39
CA VAL A 108 2.78 2.94 1.79
C VAL A 108 1.77 3.17 0.67
N ASN A 109 0.79 4.06 0.85
CA ASN A 109 -0.19 4.40 -0.19
C ASN A 109 0.48 4.99 -1.43
N ALA A 110 1.54 5.80 -1.24
CA ALA A 110 2.35 6.29 -2.35
C ALA A 110 3.07 5.15 -3.09
N ALA A 111 3.62 4.19 -2.36
CA ALA A 111 4.25 3.01 -2.96
C ALA A 111 3.25 2.17 -3.77
N PHE A 112 2.05 1.96 -3.23
CA PHE A 112 0.94 1.30 -3.92
C PHE A 112 0.55 2.04 -5.21
N ALA A 113 0.33 3.37 -5.12
CA ALA A 113 -0.02 4.18 -6.28
C ALA A 113 1.04 4.11 -7.38
N LEU A 114 2.33 4.20 -7.03
CA LEU A 114 3.42 4.08 -7.99
C LEU A 114 3.50 2.68 -8.61
N ALA A 115 3.31 1.63 -7.81
CA ALA A 115 3.33 0.27 -8.31
C ALA A 115 2.21 0.04 -9.33
N LEU A 116 1.00 0.53 -9.05
CA LEU A 116 -0.14 0.35 -9.93
C LEU A 116 0.05 1.10 -11.26
N VAL A 117 0.49 2.35 -11.24
CA VAL A 117 0.72 3.10 -12.48
C VAL A 117 1.88 2.56 -13.31
N GLU A 118 2.93 2.01 -12.67
CA GLU A 118 4.04 1.38 -13.38
C GLU A 118 3.65 0.01 -13.96
N ARG A 119 2.91 -0.80 -13.21
CA ARG A 119 2.47 -2.14 -13.61
C ARG A 119 1.60 -2.11 -14.88
N HIS A 120 0.83 -1.05 -15.07
CA HIS A 120 -0.06 -0.88 -16.21
C HIS A 120 0.38 0.19 -17.21
N ASP A 121 1.60 0.71 -17.09
CA ASP A 121 2.16 1.76 -17.97
C ASP A 121 1.22 2.98 -18.12
N LEU A 122 0.65 3.45 -17.01
CA LEU A 122 -0.41 4.47 -17.02
C LEU A 122 0.10 5.90 -17.12
N VAL A 123 1.34 6.15 -16.70
CA VAL A 123 1.92 7.50 -16.63
C VAL A 123 3.41 7.51 -17.02
N PRO A 124 3.90 8.60 -17.64
CA PRO A 124 5.31 8.77 -17.90
C PRO A 124 6.11 8.98 -16.60
N ARG A 125 7.44 8.78 -16.68
CA ARG A 125 8.35 8.85 -15.52
C ARG A 125 8.48 10.23 -14.89
N ASP A 126 8.06 11.29 -15.58
CA ASP A 126 8.04 12.68 -15.10
C ASP A 126 6.68 13.10 -14.52
N HIS A 127 5.74 12.15 -14.35
CA HIS A 127 4.45 12.42 -13.75
C HIS A 127 4.56 12.89 -12.30
N ARG A 128 3.68 13.81 -11.88
CA ARG A 128 3.69 14.43 -10.55
C ARG A 128 3.56 13.45 -9.39
N LEU A 129 2.99 12.27 -9.62
CA LEU A 129 2.89 11.18 -8.65
C LEU A 129 4.26 10.80 -8.05
N TYR A 130 5.32 10.82 -8.86
CA TYR A 130 6.67 10.52 -8.39
C TYR A 130 7.19 11.56 -7.40
N ASP A 131 6.85 12.84 -7.59
CA ASP A 131 7.23 13.91 -6.66
C ASP A 131 6.43 13.85 -5.35
N LEU A 132 5.14 13.53 -5.45
CA LEU A 132 4.29 13.31 -4.28
C LEU A 132 4.79 12.10 -3.46
N ALA A 133 5.15 11.00 -4.11
CA ALA A 133 5.69 9.82 -3.45
C ALA A 133 7.05 10.09 -2.79
N ARG A 134 7.94 10.85 -3.45
CA ARG A 134 9.19 11.31 -2.86
C ARG A 134 8.94 12.17 -1.62
N THR A 135 7.88 12.97 -1.64
CA THR A 135 7.48 13.83 -0.53
C THR A 135 6.93 13.00 0.64
N ALA A 136 6.08 12.01 0.38
CA ALA A 136 5.58 11.07 1.38
C ALA A 136 6.73 10.25 2.01
N SER A 137 7.70 9.79 1.22
CA SER A 137 8.89 9.09 1.72
C SER A 137 9.73 9.94 2.68
N ARG A 138 9.82 11.25 2.45
CA ARG A 138 10.53 12.17 3.37
C ARG A 138 9.80 12.36 4.70
N ASP A 139 8.47 12.24 4.70
CA ASP A 139 7.65 12.38 5.90
C ASP A 139 7.63 11.11 6.77
N ALA A 140 7.98 9.96 6.19
CA ALA A 140 8.07 8.67 6.87
C ALA A 140 9.40 7.97 6.56
N PRO A 141 10.54 8.46 7.11
CA PRO A 141 11.87 7.91 6.82
C PRO A 141 12.05 6.45 7.26
N THR A 142 11.17 5.94 8.13
CA THR A 142 11.14 4.54 8.59
C THR A 142 10.47 3.58 7.61
N VAL A 143 9.82 4.09 6.55
CA VAL A 143 9.13 3.29 5.53
C VAL A 143 9.92 3.30 4.24
N ASN A 144 10.33 2.11 3.78
CA ASN A 144 11.00 1.92 2.50
C ASN A 144 10.00 1.97 1.33
N VAL A 145 9.60 3.18 0.91
CA VAL A 145 8.63 3.40 -0.18
C VAL A 145 9.05 2.67 -1.46
N GLN A 146 10.35 2.67 -1.79
CA GLN A 146 10.84 2.01 -2.98
C GLN A 146 10.77 0.47 -2.87
N GLY A 147 11.05 -0.08 -1.69
CA GLY A 147 10.89 -1.51 -1.39
C GLY A 147 9.44 -1.96 -1.52
N PHE A 148 8.51 -1.24 -0.89
CA PHE A 148 7.07 -1.50 -1.03
C PHE A 148 6.61 -1.39 -2.48
N LYS A 149 7.06 -0.37 -3.23
CA LYS A 149 6.69 -0.22 -4.64
C LYS A 149 7.12 -1.45 -5.44
N TYR A 150 8.38 -1.88 -5.28
CA TYR A 150 8.87 -3.07 -5.98
C TYR A 150 8.12 -4.34 -5.57
N ARG A 151 7.82 -4.50 -4.28
CA ARG A 151 7.08 -5.66 -3.77
C ARG A 151 5.67 -5.75 -4.35
N PHE A 152 4.97 -4.62 -4.42
CA PHE A 152 3.65 -4.52 -5.05
C PHE A 152 3.72 -4.76 -6.56
N LEU A 153 4.72 -4.18 -7.23
CA LEU A 153 4.94 -4.35 -8.67
C LEU A 153 5.28 -5.80 -9.04
N SER A 154 6.02 -6.51 -8.17
CA SER A 154 6.51 -7.88 -8.39
C SER A 154 5.53 -8.97 -7.95
N LEU A 155 4.29 -8.63 -7.58
CA LEU A 155 3.26 -9.63 -7.34
C LEU A 155 3.01 -10.40 -8.64
N ASP A 156 3.07 -11.73 -8.56
CA ASP A 156 2.74 -12.62 -9.67
C ASP A 156 1.27 -12.45 -10.07
N ASP A 157 0.93 -12.71 -11.32
CA ASP A 157 -0.43 -12.54 -11.84
C ASP A 157 -1.40 -13.64 -11.34
N ASP A 158 -0.88 -14.84 -11.06
CA ASP A 158 -1.63 -16.02 -10.63
C ASP A 158 -0.83 -16.83 -9.58
N PRO A 159 -0.54 -16.26 -8.40
CA PRO A 159 0.20 -16.95 -7.36
C PRO A 159 -0.61 -18.11 -6.80
N ASP A 160 0.08 -19.12 -6.28
CA ASP A 160 -0.55 -20.11 -5.41
C ASP A 160 -0.78 -19.57 -3.97
N GLU A 161 -1.49 -20.35 -3.15
CA GLU A 161 -1.79 -19.98 -1.75
C GLU A 161 -0.53 -19.72 -0.92
N SER A 162 0.50 -20.55 -1.10
CA SER A 162 1.74 -20.44 -0.33
C SER A 162 2.58 -19.24 -0.76
N GLU A 163 2.63 -18.95 -2.05
CA GLU A 163 3.29 -17.78 -2.62
C GLU A 163 2.63 -16.49 -2.14
N TYR A 164 1.29 -16.40 -2.22
CA TYR A 164 0.58 -15.21 -1.75
C TYR A 164 0.66 -15.03 -0.23
N ARG A 165 0.54 -16.12 0.54
CA ARG A 165 0.71 -16.08 2.01
C ARG A 165 2.12 -15.62 2.38
N LYS A 166 3.16 -16.11 1.69
CA LYS A 166 4.54 -15.66 1.90
C LYS A 166 4.68 -14.16 1.57
N ALA A 167 4.11 -13.71 0.45
CA ALA A 167 4.15 -12.29 0.09
C ALA A 167 3.50 -11.39 1.17
N LEU A 168 2.39 -11.82 1.77
CA LEU A 168 1.74 -11.12 2.88
C LEU A 168 2.62 -11.08 4.14
N VAL A 169 3.23 -12.22 4.50
CA VAL A 169 4.16 -12.32 5.64
C VAL A 169 5.32 -11.35 5.45
N ASP A 170 5.99 -11.42 4.29
CA ASP A 170 7.17 -10.61 4.00
C ASP A 170 6.82 -9.11 3.99
N ALA A 171 5.66 -8.72 3.47
CA ALA A 171 5.20 -7.32 3.49
C ALA A 171 4.94 -6.82 4.91
N ALA A 172 4.30 -7.64 5.75
CA ALA A 172 4.01 -7.29 7.14
C ALA A 172 5.29 -7.20 7.97
N GLU A 173 6.22 -8.14 7.80
CA GLU A 173 7.52 -8.12 8.47
C GLU A 173 8.36 -6.90 8.06
N GLU A 174 8.43 -6.57 6.76
CA GLU A 174 9.13 -5.37 6.29
C GLU A 174 8.55 -4.10 6.93
N TYR A 175 7.21 -3.99 7.00
CA TYR A 175 6.56 -2.82 7.57
C TYR A 175 6.85 -2.65 9.07
N VAL A 176 6.83 -3.75 9.82
CA VAL A 176 6.96 -3.70 11.29
C VAL A 176 8.42 -3.69 11.72
N LEU A 177 9.27 -4.53 11.11
CA LEU A 177 10.67 -4.70 11.49
C LEU A 177 11.58 -3.67 10.83
N GLY A 178 11.33 -3.32 9.56
CA GLY A 178 12.08 -2.27 8.87
C GLY A 178 11.94 -0.89 9.52
N SER A 179 10.83 -0.64 10.23
CA SER A 179 10.66 0.57 11.05
C SER A 179 11.47 0.57 12.35
N ASN A 180 11.85 -0.60 12.88
CA ASN A 180 12.53 -0.72 14.17
C ASN A 180 14.06 -0.59 14.06
N ASP A 181 14.67 -1.01 12.95
CA ASP A 181 16.13 -0.93 12.74
C ASP A 181 16.64 0.52 12.64
N SER A 182 15.80 1.47 12.27
CA SER A 182 16.15 2.91 12.28
C SER A 182 16.26 3.53 13.69
N GLY A 183 15.95 2.77 14.75
CA GLY A 183 15.99 3.22 16.14
C GLY A 183 17.20 2.74 16.97
N GLN A 184 18.00 1.81 16.46
CA GLN A 184 19.19 1.26 17.15
C GLN A 184 20.49 1.73 16.49
N ALA A 185 20.76 3.04 16.57
CA ALA A 185 22.09 3.58 16.30
C ALA A 185 22.35 4.82 17.19
N ALA A 186 22.50 4.58 18.50
CA ALA A 186 23.20 5.45 19.43
C ALA A 186 23.44 4.69 20.75
N ASP A 187 24.64 4.13 20.90
CA ASP A 187 25.32 3.98 22.20
C ASP A 187 26.75 4.53 22.00
#